data_AF-A0A662XSN9-F1
#
_entry.id   AF-A0A662XSN9-F1
#
_cell.length_a   1.000
_cell.length_b   1.000
_cell.length_c   1.000
_cell.angle_alpha   90.00
_cell.angle_beta   90.00
_cell.angle_gamma   90.00
#
_symmetry.space_group_name_H-M   'P 1'
#
loop_
_entity.id
_entity.type
_entity.pdbx_description
1 polymer ?
#
loop_
_entity_poly.entity_id
_entity_poly.type
_entity_poly.pdbx_seq_one_letter_code
_entity_poly.pdbx_strand_id
1 'polypeptide(L)'
;MQEAAVLDSDTTWDSKKPFKTAKKFPTKFAVDFVTPLKTQDERGTCWDFATVGVLENSYRQQGIANGWLLEDEYMAISEQAYGAEVLRLCAGPPGSPQQVACLLPGNGIWKNTTEGGDASLLLYLMNGLKDNIYPHSLCPYYPDDGNDTSCPALTPEKRTMNPLSVKIKKMDTYFDQVSVKRALLKDRQAMAFTTATPYTTHYYPCIGDLAGEERCNP
;
A
#
# COMPACT_ATOMS: atom_id res chain seq x y z
N MET A 1 12.60 -16.58 -31.13
CA MET A 1 12.89 -17.65 -30.15
C MET A 1 11.70 -17.74 -29.23
N GLN A 2 10.95 -18.83 -29.35
CA GLN A 2 9.81 -19.18 -28.51
C GLN A 2 10.29 -19.50 -27.10
N GLU A 3 9.59 -19.02 -26.09
CA GLU A 3 9.37 -19.79 -24.87
C GLU A 3 7.88 -19.75 -24.55
N ALA A 4 7.32 -20.95 -24.51
CA ALA A 4 5.92 -21.24 -24.39
C ALA A 4 5.44 -20.99 -22.96
N ALA A 5 4.26 -20.38 -22.84
CA ALA A 5 3.47 -20.50 -21.63
C ALA A 5 3.30 -21.98 -21.30
N VAL A 6 3.84 -22.40 -20.15
CA VAL A 6 3.50 -23.69 -19.55
C VAL A 6 2.07 -23.58 -19.07
N LEU A 7 1.14 -23.83 -20.00
CA LEU A 7 -0.23 -24.17 -19.70
C LEU A 7 -0.17 -25.48 -18.91
N ASP A 8 -0.60 -25.41 -17.66
CA ASP A 8 -0.84 -26.58 -16.83
C ASP A 8 -1.73 -27.54 -17.62
N SER A 9 -1.18 -28.70 -17.96
CA SER A 9 -1.71 -29.65 -18.93
C SER A 9 -2.81 -30.52 -18.31
N ASP A 10 -3.87 -29.89 -17.81
CA ASP A 10 -5.04 -30.61 -17.28
C ASP A 10 -6.35 -30.18 -17.96
N THR A 11 -6.27 -29.57 -19.15
CA THR A 11 -7.42 -29.41 -20.07
C THR A 11 -7.54 -30.60 -21.02
N THR A 12 -7.69 -31.80 -20.46
CA THR A 12 -8.42 -32.87 -21.15
C THR A 12 -9.68 -33.16 -20.34
N TRP A 13 -10.84 -32.85 -20.93
CA TRP A 13 -12.14 -33.18 -20.37
C TRP A 13 -12.36 -34.68 -20.48
N ASP A 14 -11.72 -35.43 -19.58
CA ASP A 14 -11.92 -36.86 -19.44
C ASP A 14 -13.07 -37.05 -18.44
N SER A 15 -14.26 -37.35 -18.97
CA SER A 15 -15.54 -37.46 -18.26
C SER A 15 -15.62 -38.61 -17.24
N LYS A 16 -14.48 -39.23 -16.91
CA LYS A 16 -14.35 -40.35 -15.98
C LYS A 16 -13.40 -40.11 -14.80
N LYS A 17 -12.75 -38.94 -14.70
CA LYS A 17 -11.96 -38.61 -13.51
C LYS A 17 -12.88 -38.11 -12.40
N PRO A 18 -12.84 -38.67 -11.18
CA PRO A 18 -13.58 -38.11 -10.06
C PRO A 18 -13.11 -36.66 -9.90
N PHE A 19 -14.05 -35.71 -9.91
CA PHE A 19 -13.79 -34.32 -9.58
C PHE A 19 -12.99 -34.31 -8.27
N LYS A 20 -11.70 -33.97 -8.35
CA LYS A 20 -10.91 -33.72 -7.14
C LYS A 20 -11.68 -32.65 -6.38
N THR A 21 -12.17 -32.99 -5.20
CA THR A 21 -12.87 -32.07 -4.31
C THR A 21 -12.01 -30.82 -4.20
N ALA A 22 -12.56 -29.67 -4.63
CA ALA A 22 -11.86 -28.40 -4.55
C ALA A 22 -11.36 -28.24 -3.11
N LYS A 23 -10.05 -28.10 -2.94
CA LYS A 23 -9.40 -28.01 -1.63
C LYS A 23 -10.09 -26.86 -0.87
N LYS A 24 -10.91 -27.22 0.13
CA LYS A 24 -11.74 -26.26 0.85
C LYS A 24 -10.81 -25.28 1.58
N PHE A 25 -11.03 -23.98 1.40
CA PHE A 25 -10.29 -22.96 2.15
C PHE A 25 -10.53 -23.14 3.66
N PRO A 26 -9.54 -22.84 4.52
CA PRO A 26 -9.77 -22.82 5.95
C PRO A 26 -10.86 -21.79 6.28
N THR A 27 -11.62 -22.06 7.35
CA THR A 27 -12.72 -21.20 7.79
C THR A 27 -12.22 -19.89 8.40
N LYS A 28 -10.99 -19.88 8.91
CA LYS A 28 -10.28 -18.71 9.45
C LYS A 28 -8.84 -18.73 8.96
N PHE A 29 -8.31 -17.56 8.67
CA PHE A 29 -6.93 -17.36 8.25
C PHE A 29 -6.48 -15.98 8.69
N ALA A 30 -5.23 -15.87 9.13
CA ALA A 30 -4.56 -14.63 9.42
C ALA A 30 -3.14 -14.69 8.85
N VAL A 31 -2.62 -13.53 8.45
CA VAL A 31 -1.24 -13.39 8.02
C VAL A 31 -0.38 -13.08 9.24
N ASP A 32 0.76 -13.75 9.34
CA ASP A 32 1.75 -13.53 10.38
C ASP A 32 2.60 -12.28 10.08
N PHE A 33 3.33 -11.78 11.08
CA PHE A 33 4.30 -10.68 10.94
C PHE A 33 3.69 -9.34 10.47
N VAL A 34 2.40 -9.12 10.70
CA VAL A 34 1.78 -7.79 10.50
C VAL A 34 2.35 -6.78 11.51
N THR A 35 2.57 -5.55 11.08
CA THR A 35 3.06 -4.47 11.94
C THR A 35 1.92 -3.80 12.72
N PRO A 36 2.22 -3.05 13.80
CA PRO A 36 1.20 -2.36 14.58
C PRO A 36 0.32 -1.43 13.73
N LEU A 37 -0.93 -1.27 14.18
CA LEU A 37 -1.90 -0.36 13.57
C LEU A 37 -1.36 1.08 13.56
N LYS A 38 -1.53 1.76 12.42
CA LYS A 38 -1.24 3.19 12.24
C LYS A 38 -2.52 3.93 11.82
N THR A 39 -2.52 5.25 11.94
CA THR A 39 -3.65 6.12 11.57
C THR A 39 -3.22 7.09 10.48
N GLN A 40 -4.06 7.23 9.44
CA GLN A 40 -3.95 8.27 8.41
C GLN A 40 -4.68 9.56 8.81
N ASP A 41 -5.42 9.52 9.92
CA ASP A 41 -6.25 10.59 10.43
C ASP A 41 -7.19 11.15 9.34
N GLU A 42 -7.21 12.46 9.11
CA GLU A 42 -8.18 13.12 8.22
C GLU A 42 -7.72 13.17 6.75
N ARG A 43 -6.53 12.66 6.45
CA ARG A 43 -5.91 12.73 5.12
C ARG A 43 -6.29 11.55 4.23
N GLY A 44 -6.38 11.77 2.93
CA GLY A 44 -6.60 10.78 1.88
C GLY A 44 -5.40 9.89 1.58
N THR A 45 -4.55 9.62 2.59
CA THR A 45 -3.35 8.78 2.55
C THR A 45 -3.68 7.35 2.99
N CYS A 46 -4.70 6.70 2.44
CA CYS A 46 -4.93 5.28 2.73
C CYS A 46 -4.01 4.39 1.88
N TRP A 47 -3.64 4.86 0.69
CA TRP A 47 -2.94 4.12 -0.33
C TRP A 47 -1.46 3.94 -0.01
N ASP A 48 -0.80 4.96 0.51
CA ASP A 48 0.57 4.91 1.02
C ASP A 48 0.67 4.06 2.28
N PHE A 49 -0.27 4.17 3.23
CA PHE A 49 -0.34 3.28 4.39
C PHE A 49 -0.53 1.82 3.97
N ALA A 50 -1.41 1.56 3.01
CA ALA A 50 -1.62 0.22 2.47
C ALA A 50 -0.35 -0.32 1.79
N THR A 51 0.34 0.50 0.99
CA THR A 51 1.62 0.10 0.38
C THR A 51 2.69 -0.15 1.45
N VAL A 52 2.86 0.76 2.39
CA VAL A 52 3.85 0.66 3.46
C VAL A 52 3.59 -0.58 4.32
N GLY A 53 2.34 -0.87 4.68
CA GLY A 53 2.00 -2.08 5.43
C GLY A 53 2.42 -3.37 4.72
N VAL A 54 2.30 -3.44 3.39
CA VAL A 54 2.80 -4.57 2.60
C VAL A 54 4.33 -4.63 2.60
N LEU A 55 5.00 -3.48 2.45
CA LEU A 55 6.47 -3.40 2.46
C LEU A 55 7.04 -3.80 3.82
N GLU A 56 6.47 -3.32 4.92
CA GLU A 56 6.86 -3.67 6.28
C GLU A 56 6.63 -5.16 6.57
N ASN A 57 5.48 -5.72 6.19
CA ASN A 57 5.22 -7.14 6.36
C ASN A 57 6.24 -8.00 5.61
N SER A 58 6.54 -7.65 4.36
CA SER A 58 7.54 -8.34 3.54
C SER A 58 8.95 -8.21 4.13
N TYR A 59 9.32 -7.01 4.58
CA TYR A 59 10.61 -6.77 5.21
C TYR A 59 10.75 -7.54 6.53
N ARG A 60 9.71 -7.58 7.37
CA ARG A 60 9.74 -8.31 8.64
C ARG A 60 9.87 -9.82 8.43
N GLN A 61 9.12 -10.38 7.47
CA GLN A 61 9.28 -11.78 7.06
C GLN A 61 10.72 -12.09 6.63
N GLN A 62 11.31 -11.22 5.81
CA GLN A 62 12.69 -11.36 5.39
C GLN A 62 13.67 -11.22 6.56
N GLY A 63 13.48 -10.22 7.42
CA GLY A 63 14.35 -9.95 8.56
C GLY A 63 14.42 -11.12 9.52
N ILE A 64 13.27 -11.70 9.87
CA ILE A 64 13.21 -12.89 10.74
C ILE A 64 13.86 -14.09 10.05
N ALA A 65 13.54 -14.35 8.78
CA ALA A 65 14.11 -15.48 8.03
C ALA A 65 15.64 -15.42 7.88
N ASN A 66 16.23 -14.22 7.90
CA ASN A 66 17.67 -14.00 7.80
C ASN A 66 18.34 -13.71 9.16
N GLY A 67 17.58 -13.69 10.27
CA GLY A 67 18.10 -13.39 11.60
C GLY A 67 18.50 -11.93 11.84
N TRP A 68 17.95 -10.98 11.06
CA TRP A 68 18.17 -9.54 11.23
C TRP A 68 17.24 -8.90 12.25
N LEU A 69 16.08 -9.52 12.48
CA LEU A 69 15.04 -9.06 13.40
C LEU A 69 14.61 -10.22 14.30
N LEU A 70 14.36 -9.92 15.56
CA LEU A 70 13.67 -10.81 16.47
C LEU A 70 12.17 -10.89 16.12
N GLU A 71 11.47 -11.89 16.68
CA GLU A 71 10.04 -12.08 16.40
C GLU A 71 9.16 -10.89 16.83
N ASP A 72 9.56 -10.16 17.85
CA ASP A 72 8.88 -8.98 18.39
C ASP A 72 9.40 -7.65 17.82
N GLU A 73 10.38 -7.70 16.92
CA GLU A 73 10.92 -6.52 16.25
C GLU A 73 10.30 -6.27 14.88
N TYR A 74 10.26 -5.01 14.49
CA TYR A 74 9.87 -4.57 13.15
C TYR A 74 10.55 -3.25 12.80
N MET A 75 10.71 -3.00 11.50
CA MET A 75 11.16 -1.71 10.99
C MET A 75 9.93 -0.93 10.53
N ALA A 76 9.70 0.22 11.15
CA ALA A 76 8.66 1.14 10.72
C ALA A 76 9.17 2.01 9.57
N ILE A 77 8.48 1.98 8.44
CA ILE A 77 8.70 2.84 7.28
C ILE A 77 7.89 4.13 7.48
N SER A 78 8.41 5.24 6.97
CA SER A 78 7.72 6.53 6.97
C SER A 78 6.73 6.64 5.80
N GLU A 79 5.44 6.65 6.11
CA GLU A 79 4.37 6.99 5.16
C GLU A 79 4.53 8.41 4.61
N GLN A 80 4.91 9.34 5.48
CA GLN A 80 5.12 10.74 5.10
C GLN A 80 6.22 10.92 4.07
N ALA A 81 7.38 10.29 4.27
CA ALA A 81 8.47 10.33 3.31
C ALA A 81 8.11 9.56 2.03
N TYR A 82 7.38 8.44 2.16
CA TYR A 82 6.90 7.68 1.00
C TYR A 82 5.97 8.53 0.11
N GLY A 83 4.95 9.17 0.69
CA GLY A 83 4.04 10.06 -0.03
C GLY A 83 4.77 11.22 -0.68
N ALA A 84 5.65 11.91 0.06
CA ALA A 84 6.45 13.02 -0.47
C ALA A 84 7.37 12.60 -1.62
N GLU A 85 7.99 11.41 -1.55
CA GLU A 85 8.84 10.90 -2.63
C GLU A 85 8.02 10.46 -3.86
N VAL A 86 6.82 9.89 -3.66
CA VAL A 86 5.89 9.65 -4.78
C VAL A 86 5.55 10.98 -5.48
N LEU A 87 5.14 12.01 -4.73
CA LEU A 87 4.86 13.33 -5.31
C LEU A 87 6.08 13.89 -6.06
N ARG A 88 7.27 13.81 -5.47
CA ARG A 88 8.52 14.27 -6.10
C ARG A 88 8.82 13.53 -7.41
N LEU A 89 8.63 12.21 -7.43
CA LEU A 89 8.83 11.39 -8.64
C LEU A 89 7.78 11.69 -9.71
N CYS A 90 6.55 11.96 -9.30
CA CYS A 90 5.44 12.32 -10.19
C CYS A 90 5.54 13.77 -10.72
N ALA A 91 6.24 14.66 -10.02
CA ALA A 91 6.50 16.04 -10.45
C ALA A 91 7.61 16.18 -11.51
N GLY A 92 8.05 15.07 -12.11
CA GLY A 92 9.05 15.06 -13.18
C GLY A 92 8.61 15.85 -14.44
N PRO A 93 9.51 15.99 -15.44
CA PRO A 93 9.23 16.76 -16.65
C PRO A 93 7.92 16.31 -17.34
N PRO A 94 7.15 17.25 -17.93
CA PRO A 94 5.98 16.96 -18.73
C PRO A 94 6.22 15.84 -19.75
N GLY A 95 5.42 14.77 -19.69
CA GLY A 95 5.51 13.62 -20.59
C GLY A 95 6.61 12.59 -20.27
N SER A 96 7.35 12.76 -19.17
CA SER A 96 8.29 11.73 -18.71
C SER A 96 7.56 10.43 -18.34
N PRO A 97 8.16 9.23 -18.53
CA PRO A 97 7.52 7.96 -18.20
C PRO A 97 6.99 7.89 -16.76
N GLN A 98 7.73 8.47 -15.81
CA GLN A 98 7.35 8.54 -14.40
C GLN A 98 6.12 9.42 -14.19
N GLN A 99 6.10 10.63 -14.77
CA GLN A 99 4.95 11.52 -14.66
C GLN A 99 3.70 10.90 -15.30
N VAL A 100 3.83 10.30 -16.49
CA VAL A 100 2.71 9.63 -17.17
C VAL A 100 2.12 8.52 -16.31
N ALA A 101 2.95 7.76 -15.61
CA ALA A 101 2.48 6.69 -14.75
C ALA A 101 1.72 7.18 -13.50
N CYS A 102 1.85 8.46 -13.15
CA CYS A 102 1.10 9.07 -12.05
C CYS A 102 -0.23 9.69 -12.48
N LEU A 103 -0.53 9.74 -13.78
CA LEU A 103 -1.79 10.25 -14.35
C LEU A 103 -2.93 9.22 -14.24
N LEU A 104 -3.22 8.76 -13.02
CA LEU A 104 -4.35 7.89 -12.74
C LEU A 104 -5.59 8.76 -12.46
N PRO A 105 -6.69 8.61 -13.24
CA PRO A 105 -7.91 9.37 -12.99
C PRO A 105 -8.42 9.19 -11.56
N GLY A 106 -8.76 10.30 -10.90
CA GLY A 106 -9.33 10.28 -9.54
C GLY A 106 -8.31 10.31 -8.40
N ASN A 107 -6.99 10.25 -8.67
CA ASN A 107 -5.98 10.53 -7.65
C ASN A 107 -5.69 12.04 -7.56
N GLY A 108 -5.14 12.52 -6.43
CA GLY A 108 -4.74 13.93 -6.23
C GLY A 108 -3.27 14.20 -6.52
N ILE A 109 -2.50 13.16 -6.86
CA ILE A 109 -1.05 13.23 -7.06
C ILE A 109 -0.64 14.25 -8.13
N TRP A 110 -1.39 14.35 -9.23
CA TRP A 110 -1.14 15.35 -10.28
C TRP A 110 -1.41 16.79 -9.82
N LYS A 111 -2.14 16.99 -8.73
CA LYS A 111 -2.33 18.29 -8.06
C LYS A 111 -1.30 18.52 -6.94
N ASN A 112 -0.24 17.72 -6.87
CA ASN A 112 0.79 17.78 -5.84
C ASN A 112 0.24 17.61 -4.41
N THR A 113 -0.73 16.70 -4.25
CA THR A 113 -1.30 16.31 -2.96
C THR A 113 -1.38 14.80 -2.86
N THR A 114 -1.27 14.28 -1.64
CA THR A 114 -1.43 12.86 -1.33
C THR A 114 -2.89 12.43 -1.23
N GLU A 115 -3.83 13.39 -1.33
CA GLU A 115 -5.27 13.15 -1.34
C GLU A 115 -5.71 12.26 -2.49
N GLY A 116 -6.00 11.00 -2.18
CA GLY A 116 -6.39 10.01 -3.19
C GLY A 116 -5.18 9.53 -4.00
N GLY A 117 -4.91 8.25 -3.91
CA GLY A 117 -3.83 7.56 -4.61
C GLY A 117 -4.12 6.07 -4.71
N ASP A 118 -3.16 5.31 -5.24
CA ASP A 118 -3.34 3.88 -5.46
C ASP A 118 -2.04 3.10 -5.17
N ALA A 119 -2.17 1.94 -4.51
CA ALA A 119 -1.02 1.13 -4.15
C ALA A 119 -0.23 0.59 -5.36
N SER A 120 -0.86 0.51 -6.55
CA SER A 120 -0.21 0.14 -7.81
C SER A 120 0.85 1.14 -8.27
N LEU A 121 0.86 2.37 -7.74
CA LEU A 121 1.93 3.35 -8.01
C LEU A 121 3.31 2.81 -7.64
N LEU A 122 3.39 1.91 -6.66
CA LEU A 122 4.63 1.22 -6.31
C LEU A 122 5.23 0.46 -7.51
N LEU A 123 4.39 -0.19 -8.32
CA LEU A 123 4.84 -0.91 -9.53
C LEU A 123 5.43 0.06 -10.54
N TYR A 124 4.73 1.15 -10.80
CA TYR A 124 5.11 2.14 -11.81
C TYR A 124 6.34 2.94 -11.42
N LEU A 125 6.50 3.22 -10.13
CA LEU A 125 7.58 4.03 -9.59
C LEU A 125 8.71 3.17 -9.01
N MET A 126 8.72 1.85 -9.23
CA MET A 126 9.68 0.93 -8.59
C MET A 126 11.14 1.36 -8.74
N ASN A 127 11.52 1.90 -9.90
CA ASN A 127 12.89 2.33 -10.17
C ASN A 127 13.24 3.61 -9.40
N GLY A 128 12.28 4.52 -9.22
CA GLY A 128 12.46 5.75 -8.45
C GLY A 128 12.39 5.49 -6.95
N LEU A 129 11.51 4.59 -6.51
CA LEU A 129 11.29 4.28 -5.09
C LEU A 129 12.31 3.30 -4.51
N LYS A 130 13.04 2.56 -5.35
CA LYS A 130 14.01 1.53 -4.94
C LYS A 130 14.89 1.97 -3.77
N ASP A 131 15.49 3.15 -3.86
CA ASP A 131 16.42 3.69 -2.86
C ASP A 131 15.80 4.86 -2.06
N ASN A 132 14.48 5.09 -2.19
CA ASN A 132 13.74 6.23 -1.61
C ASN A 132 12.65 5.78 -0.63
N ILE A 133 12.90 4.69 0.11
CA ILE A 133 12.09 4.25 1.26
C ILE A 133 12.86 4.55 2.53
N TYR A 134 12.23 5.22 3.49
CA TYR A 134 12.92 5.75 4.67
C TYR A 134 12.30 5.25 5.97
N PRO A 135 13.08 5.13 7.06
CA PRO A 135 12.54 4.76 8.36
C PRO A 135 11.64 5.87 8.92
N HIS A 136 10.61 5.49 9.68
CA HIS A 136 9.68 6.40 10.34
C HIS A 136 10.37 7.48 11.17
N SER A 137 11.49 7.13 11.83
CA SER A 137 12.27 8.08 12.65
C SER A 137 12.87 9.25 11.86
N LEU A 138 13.05 9.11 10.54
CA LEU A 138 13.52 10.22 9.71
C LEU A 138 12.40 11.24 9.49
N CYS A 139 11.16 10.78 9.34
CA CYS A 139 10.05 11.62 8.95
C CYS A 139 8.75 11.07 9.53
N PRO A 140 8.42 11.47 10.77
CA PRO A 140 7.15 11.11 11.37
C PRO A 140 5.97 11.61 10.53
N TYR A 141 4.83 10.95 10.68
CA TYR A 141 3.62 11.30 9.95
C TYR A 141 3.00 12.59 10.47
N TYR A 142 2.60 13.49 9.54
CA TYR A 142 1.85 14.69 9.88
C TYR A 142 0.36 14.41 9.66
N PRO A 143 -0.47 14.46 10.71
CA PRO A 143 -1.89 14.15 10.60
C PRO A 143 -2.68 15.25 9.90
N ASP A 144 -2.18 16.50 9.95
CA ASP A 144 -2.87 17.66 9.42
C ASP A 144 -2.63 17.85 7.91
N ASP A 145 -3.68 18.29 7.21
CA ASP A 145 -3.64 18.67 5.81
C ASP A 145 -2.57 19.74 5.48
N GLY A 146 -2.20 19.83 4.21
CA GLY A 146 -1.21 20.81 3.72
C GLY A 146 0.24 20.40 3.96
N ASN A 147 0.47 19.24 4.56
CA ASN A 147 1.80 18.68 4.81
C ASN A 147 2.22 17.61 3.80
N ASP A 148 1.58 17.52 2.64
CA ASP A 148 1.79 16.48 1.62
C ASP A 148 3.25 16.26 1.21
N THR A 149 4.04 17.33 1.14
CA THR A 149 5.45 17.30 0.74
C THR A 149 6.41 17.54 1.91
N SER A 150 5.88 17.69 3.12
CA SER A 150 6.65 18.08 4.31
C SER A 150 7.49 16.90 4.80
N CYS A 151 8.80 17.05 4.68
CA CYS A 151 9.75 16.13 5.30
C CYS A 151 11.11 16.82 5.54
N PRO A 152 11.21 17.74 6.52
CA PRO A 152 12.38 18.61 6.65
C PRO A 152 13.71 17.88 6.86
N ALA A 153 13.68 16.75 7.56
CA ALA A 153 14.87 15.93 7.81
C ALA A 153 15.34 15.14 6.57
N LEU A 154 14.54 15.05 5.51
CA LEU A 154 14.89 14.38 4.26
C LEU A 154 15.68 15.31 3.32
N THR A 155 16.91 15.62 3.73
CA THR A 155 17.85 16.43 2.94
C THR A 155 18.46 15.62 1.78
N PRO A 156 19.05 16.27 0.76
CA PRO A 156 19.78 15.56 -0.31
C PRO A 156 20.86 14.59 0.22
N GLU A 157 21.56 14.96 1.29
CA GLU A 157 22.56 14.11 1.95
C GLU A 157 21.90 12.88 2.61
N LYS A 158 20.74 13.05 3.25
CA LYS A 158 20.01 11.93 3.83
C LYS A 158 19.49 10.95 2.78
N ARG A 159 19.16 11.43 1.57
CA ARG A 159 18.79 10.56 0.45
C ARG A 159 19.96 9.66 0.01
N THR A 160 21.18 10.19 -0.06
CA THR A 160 22.36 9.41 -0.50
C THR A 160 22.88 8.46 0.58
N MET A 161 22.61 8.76 1.85
CA MET A 161 23.00 7.92 2.99
C MET A 161 21.94 6.90 3.40
N ASN A 162 20.85 6.75 2.63
CA ASN A 162 19.78 5.82 2.97
C ASN A 162 20.29 4.36 2.93
N PRO A 163 20.27 3.62 4.05
CA PRO A 163 20.71 2.23 4.06
C PRO A 163 19.66 1.27 3.48
N LEU A 164 18.42 1.74 3.30
CA LEU A 164 17.31 0.92 2.84
C LEU A 164 17.24 0.91 1.31
N SER A 165 17.09 -0.28 0.74
CA SER A 165 16.79 -0.48 -0.68
C SER A 165 15.71 -1.56 -0.81
N VAL A 166 14.69 -1.29 -1.61
CA VAL A 166 13.60 -2.21 -1.89
C VAL A 166 13.74 -2.80 -3.29
N LYS A 167 13.65 -4.13 -3.39
CA LYS A 167 13.57 -4.84 -4.66
C LYS A 167 12.26 -5.60 -4.76
N ILE A 168 11.37 -5.13 -5.63
CA ILE A 168 10.12 -5.82 -5.93
C ILE A 168 10.43 -7.06 -6.77
N LYS A 169 10.16 -8.25 -6.22
CA LYS A 169 10.33 -9.52 -6.95
C LYS A 169 9.12 -9.83 -7.83
N LYS A 170 7.93 -9.53 -7.33
CA LYS A 170 6.64 -9.80 -7.98
C LYS A 170 5.58 -8.89 -7.36
N MET A 171 4.61 -8.47 -8.15
CA MET A 171 3.41 -7.79 -7.70
C MET A 171 2.23 -8.29 -8.55
N ASP A 172 1.30 -9.00 -7.92
CA ASP A 172 0.10 -9.52 -8.57
C ASP A 172 -1.12 -8.71 -8.12
N THR A 173 -2.14 -8.65 -8.98
CA THR A 173 -3.44 -8.04 -8.65
C THR A 173 -4.53 -9.09 -8.82
N TYR A 174 -5.41 -9.18 -7.82
CA TYR A 174 -6.49 -10.16 -7.77
C TYR A 174 -7.81 -9.43 -7.57
N PHE A 175 -8.85 -9.85 -8.31
CA PHE A 175 -10.15 -9.16 -8.30
C PHE A 175 -11.27 -10.02 -7.70
N ASP A 176 -11.16 -11.34 -7.75
CA ASP A 176 -12.19 -12.25 -7.24
C ASP A 176 -11.82 -12.86 -5.89
N GLN A 177 -12.86 -13.21 -5.11
CA GLN A 177 -12.67 -13.73 -3.76
C GLN A 177 -11.84 -15.03 -3.72
N VAL A 178 -11.95 -15.89 -4.72
CA VAL A 178 -11.29 -17.19 -4.74
C VAL A 178 -9.79 -17.02 -5.00
N SER A 179 -9.41 -16.14 -5.94
CA SER A 179 -8.00 -15.84 -6.21
C SER A 179 -7.34 -15.12 -5.03
N VAL A 180 -8.01 -14.15 -4.40
CA VAL A 180 -7.52 -13.48 -3.17
C VAL A 180 -7.28 -14.49 -2.05
N LYS A 181 -8.26 -15.35 -1.75
CA LYS A 181 -8.12 -16.40 -0.72
C LYS A 181 -6.98 -17.37 -1.03
N ARG A 182 -6.83 -17.76 -2.30
CA ARG A 182 -5.76 -18.65 -2.74
C ARG A 182 -4.38 -18.00 -2.58
N ALA A 183 -4.25 -16.74 -2.98
CA ALA A 183 -3.00 -15.99 -2.85
C ALA A 183 -2.62 -15.79 -1.37
N LEU A 184 -3.58 -15.43 -0.50
CA LEU A 184 -3.33 -15.27 0.93
C LEU A 184 -2.78 -16.55 1.56
N LEU A 185 -3.35 -17.71 1.20
CA LEU A 185 -2.89 -19.01 1.72
C LEU A 185 -1.57 -19.46 1.15
N LYS A 186 -1.33 -19.17 -0.14
CA LYS A 186 -0.11 -19.58 -0.84
C LYS A 186 1.08 -18.75 -0.37
N ASP A 187 0.92 -17.43 -0.36
CA ASP A 187 2.01 -16.49 -0.19
C ASP A 187 2.18 -16.07 1.27
N ARG A 188 1.13 -16.20 2.10
CA ARG A 188 1.12 -15.82 3.53
C ARG A 188 1.67 -14.40 3.77
N GLN A 189 1.31 -13.48 2.88
CA GLN A 189 1.74 -12.09 2.89
C GLN A 189 0.53 -11.16 3.00
N ALA A 190 0.75 -10.01 3.63
CA ALA A 190 -0.24 -8.94 3.67
C ALA A 190 -0.48 -8.43 2.25
N MET A 191 -1.71 -8.01 1.97
CA MET A 191 -2.10 -7.46 0.67
C MET A 191 -2.68 -6.07 0.85
N ALA A 192 -2.31 -5.15 -0.03
CA ALA A 192 -3.04 -3.91 -0.19
C ALA A 192 -4.42 -4.24 -0.78
N PHE A 193 -5.46 -3.62 -0.23
CA PHE A 193 -6.83 -3.87 -0.60
C PHE A 193 -7.54 -2.55 -0.89
N THR A 194 -8.08 -2.43 -2.10
CA THR A 194 -8.86 -1.27 -2.53
C THR A 194 -10.34 -1.60 -2.41
N THR A 195 -11.09 -0.73 -1.74
CA THR A 195 -12.54 -0.84 -1.65
C THR A 195 -13.17 0.56 -1.60
N ALA A 196 -14.43 0.66 -2.01
CA ALA A 196 -15.20 1.87 -1.76
C ALA A 196 -15.55 1.92 -0.28
N THR A 197 -15.10 2.96 0.42
CA THR A 197 -15.49 3.19 1.81
C THR A 197 -16.95 3.66 1.82
N PRO A 198 -17.89 2.89 2.39
CA PRO A 198 -19.27 3.34 2.50
C PRO A 198 -19.36 4.41 3.59
N TYR A 199 -19.78 5.62 3.22
CA TYR A 199 -20.08 6.67 4.19
C TYR A 199 -21.57 6.61 4.54
N THR A 200 -21.86 6.54 5.83
CA THR A 200 -23.23 6.73 6.34
C THR A 200 -23.29 8.11 6.99
N THR A 201 -23.92 9.05 6.31
CA THR A 201 -24.13 10.41 6.85
C THR A 201 -25.25 10.37 7.89
N HIS A 202 -24.92 10.71 9.13
CA HIS A 202 -25.90 10.90 10.19
C HIS A 202 -26.18 12.40 10.37
N TYR A 203 -27.45 12.78 10.19
CA TYR A 203 -27.90 14.14 10.50
C TYR A 203 -28.31 14.21 11.96
N TYR A 204 -27.55 14.97 12.74
CA TYR A 204 -27.93 15.27 14.11
C TYR A 204 -28.69 16.60 14.16
N PRO A 205 -29.86 16.66 14.81
CA PRO A 205 -30.59 17.91 14.96
C PRO A 205 -29.80 18.88 15.85
N CYS A 206 -29.79 20.16 15.49
CA CYS A 206 -29.22 21.25 16.28
C CYS A 206 -30.11 21.57 17.50
N ILE A 207 -30.15 20.65 18.45
CA ILE A 207 -30.94 20.73 19.69
C ILE A 207 -30.09 20.37 20.90
N GLY A 208 -30.48 20.84 22.09
CA GLY A 208 -29.76 20.56 23.33
C GLY A 208 -28.29 21.03 23.25
N ASP A 209 -27.37 20.16 23.64
CA ASP A 209 -25.94 20.45 23.66
C ASP A 209 -25.35 20.76 22.27
N LEU A 210 -25.97 20.25 21.20
CA LEU A 210 -25.53 20.48 19.82
C LEU A 210 -25.97 21.84 19.26
N ALA A 211 -26.91 22.53 19.92
CA ALA A 211 -27.43 23.81 19.43
C ALA A 211 -26.38 24.94 19.43
N GLY A 212 -25.32 24.82 20.23
CA GLY A 212 -24.24 25.80 20.33
C GLY A 212 -23.05 25.54 19.40
N GLU A 213 -23.06 24.46 18.62
CA GLU A 213 -21.95 24.14 17.71
C GLU A 213 -21.94 25.05 16.49
N GLU A 214 -20.75 25.40 15.98
CA GLU A 214 -20.58 26.33 14.86
C GLU A 214 -21.32 25.87 13.59
N ARG A 215 -21.38 24.56 13.35
CA ARG A 215 -22.13 23.95 12.23
C ARG A 215 -23.66 24.14 12.32
N CYS A 216 -24.18 24.62 13.45
CA CYS A 216 -25.59 24.90 13.71
C CYS A 216 -25.92 26.40 13.63
N ASN A 217 -24.94 27.25 13.32
CA ASN A 217 -25.12 28.69 13.18
C ASN A 217 -25.42 29.03 11.70
N PRO A 218 -26.60 29.62 11.38
CA PRO A 218 -27.06 29.85 10.01
C PRO A 218 -26.29 30.91 9.21
#